data_AF-A0A926S0K4-F1
#
_entry.id   AF-A0A926S0K4-F1
#
_cell.length_a   1.000
_cell.length_b   1.000
_cell.length_c   1.000
_cell.angle_alpha   90.00
_cell.angle_beta   90.00
_cell.angle_gamma   90.00
#
_symmetry.space_group_name_H-M   'P 1'
#
loop_
_entity.id
_entity.type
_entity.pdbx_description
1 polymer ?
#
loop_
_entity_poly.entity_id
_entity_poly.type
_entity_poly.pdbx_seq_one_letter_code
_entity_poly.pdbx_strand_id
1 'polypeptide(L)' 'MESMENANAEGHYKFLVLTIVAGLVGVYLRFAEFPHATLVSNLVLLVASFVALKAVFGILK' A
#
# COMPACT_ATOMS: atom_id res chain seq x y z
N MET A 1 -13.55 23.11 7.65
CA MET A 1 -12.38 23.55 6.87
C MET A 1 -11.16 22.70 7.18
N GLU A 2 -10.81 22.48 8.45
CA GLU A 2 -9.66 21.64 8.86
C GLU A 2 -9.63 20.23 8.23
N SER A 3 -10.76 19.52 8.20
CA SER A 3 -10.86 18.18 7.58
C SER A 3 -10.56 18.19 6.07
N MET A 4 -10.95 19.25 5.33
CA MET A 4 -10.64 19.34 3.90
C MET A 4 -9.16 19.68 3.67
N GLU A 5 -8.58 20.48 4.56
CA GLU A 5 -7.15 20.83 4.50
C GLU A 5 -6.28 19.61 4.82
N ASN A 6 -6.67 18.81 5.82
CA ASN A 6 -5.99 17.56 6.15
C ASN A 6 -6.10 16.53 5.01
N ALA A 7 -7.30 16.32 4.45
CA ALA A 7 -7.47 15.37 3.34
C ALA A 7 -6.64 15.74 2.10
N ASN A 8 -6.42 17.04 1.87
CA ASN A 8 -5.63 17.54 0.75
C ASN A 8 -4.12 17.59 1.02
N ALA A 9 -3.65 17.17 2.21
CA ALA A 9 -2.23 17.18 2.52
C ALA A 9 -1.46 16.19 1.60
N GLU A 10 -0.47 16.72 0.89
CA GLU A 10 0.34 15.98 -0.10
C GLU A 10 0.97 14.70 0.48
N GLY A 11 1.31 14.72 1.77
CA GLY A 11 1.88 13.59 2.49
C GLY A 11 1.02 12.33 2.42
N HIS A 12 -0.31 12.47 2.45
CA HIS A 12 -1.22 11.33 2.33
C HIS A 12 -1.12 10.65 0.96
N TYR A 13 -1.06 11.45 -0.11
CA TYR A 13 -0.96 10.92 -1.47
C TYR A 13 0.40 10.27 -1.73
N LYS A 14 1.50 10.88 -1.26
CA LYS A 14 2.84 10.27 -1.33
C LYS A 14 2.87 8.92 -0.60
N PHE A 15 2.29 8.87 0.59
CA PHE A 15 2.22 7.64 1.38
C PHE A 15 1.35 6.58 0.70
N LEU A 16 0.18 6.96 0.18
CA LEU A 16 -0.70 6.07 -0.57
C LEU A 16 0.00 5.48 -1.80
N VAL A 17 0.68 6.30 -2.60
CA VAL A 17 1.45 5.85 -3.78
C VAL A 17 2.52 4.84 -3.38
N LEU A 18 3.29 5.10 -2.31
CA LEU A 18 4.31 4.16 -1.83
C LEU A 18 3.70 2.79 -1.47
N THR A 19 2.55 2.79 -0.79
CA THR A 19 1.87 1.53 -0.41
C THR A 19 1.31 0.77 -1.61
N ILE A 20 0.80 1.48 -2.63
CA ILE A 20 0.35 0.88 -3.88
C ILE A 20 1.52 0.24 -4.62
N VAL A 21 2.65 0.94 -4.74
CA VAL A 21 3.88 0.41 -5.36
C VAL A 21 4.35 -0.84 -4.64
N ALA A 22 4.35 -0.87 -3.31
CA ALA A 22 4.67 -2.07 -2.53
C ALA A 22 3.70 -3.24 -2.81
N GLY A 23 2.39 -2.95 -2.95
CA GLY A 23 1.40 -3.94 -3.35
C GLY A 23 1.66 -4.50 -4.75
N LEU A 24 1.99 -3.63 -5.71
CA LEU A 24 2.37 -4.04 -7.07
C LEU A 24 3.62 -4.93 -7.05
N VAL A 25 4.63 -4.63 -6.23
CA VAL A 25 5.79 -5.51 -6.05
C VAL A 25 5.35 -6.91 -5.60
N GLY A 26 4.44 -7.02 -4.63
CA GLY A 26 3.85 -8.30 -4.22
C GLY A 26 3.18 -9.05 -5.37
N VAL A 27 2.44 -8.33 -6.23
CA VAL A 27 1.80 -8.91 -7.42
C VAL A 27 2.83 -9.39 -8.44
N TYR A 28 3.88 -8.61 -8.72
CA TYR A 28 4.92 -9.03 -9.67
C TYR A 28 5.77 -10.20 -9.15
N LEU A 29 6.03 -10.27 -7.84
CA LEU A 29 6.73 -11.40 -7.23
C LEU A 29 6.00 -12.73 -7.42
N ARG A 30 4.67 -12.71 -7.66
CA ARG A 30 3.88 -13.91 -8.00
C ARG A 30 4.42 -14.64 -9.25
N PHE A 31 5.02 -13.89 -10.17
CA PHE A 31 5.51 -14.37 -11.45
C PHE A 31 7.02 -14.61 -11.48
N ALA A 32 7.70 -14.38 -10.35
CA ALA A 32 9.14 -14.61 -10.25
C ALA A 32 9.42 -16.09 -9.95
N GLU A 33 10.48 -16.64 -10.57
CA GLU A 33 10.86 -18.03 -10.42
C GLU A 33 11.83 -18.21 -9.25
N PHE A 34 11.29 -18.39 -8.04
CA PHE A 34 12.08 -18.74 -6.86
C PHE A 34 11.28 -19.59 -5.86
N PRO A 35 11.97 -20.37 -4.99
CA PRO A 35 11.30 -21.14 -3.95
C PRO A 35 10.42 -20.24 -3.07
N HIS A 36 9.20 -20.68 -2.79
CA HIS A 36 8.24 -19.95 -1.97
C HIS A 36 7.73 -18.62 -2.56
N ALA A 37 7.91 -18.35 -3.86
CA ALA A 37 7.40 -17.14 -4.52
C ALA A 37 5.93 -16.84 -4.21
N THR A 38 5.08 -17.88 -4.21
CA THR A 38 3.66 -17.75 -3.83
C THR A 38 3.45 -17.29 -2.39
N LEU A 39 4.22 -17.82 -1.44
CA LEU A 39 4.07 -17.44 -0.03
C LEU A 39 4.55 -15.99 0.17
N VAL A 40 5.72 -15.65 -0.37
CA VAL A 40 6.30 -14.31 -0.25
C VAL A 40 5.41 -13.27 -0.94
N SER A 41 4.91 -13.54 -2.15
CA SER A 41 4.00 -12.64 -2.86
C SER A 41 2.75 -12.35 -2.04
N ASN A 42 2.16 -13.39 -1.42
CA ASN A 42 0.96 -13.25 -0.61
C ASN A 42 1.21 -12.47 0.68
N LEU A 43 2.33 -12.70 1.36
CA LEU A 43 2.69 -11.95 2.56
C LEU A 43 2.94 -10.47 2.25
N VAL A 44 3.68 -10.17 1.17
CA VAL A 44 3.92 -8.78 0.73
C VAL A 44 2.59 -8.10 0.39
N LEU A 45 1.73 -8.76 -0.39
CA LEU A 45 0.43 -8.21 -0.75
C LEU A 45 -0.48 -7.98 0.47
N LEU A 46 -0.50 -8.92 1.43
CA LEU A 46 -1.27 -8.78 2.66
C LEU A 46 -0.81 -7.57 3.48
N VAL A 47 0.50 -7.44 3.70
CA VAL A 47 1.07 -6.32 4.45
C VAL A 47 0.83 -5.00 3.74
N ALA A 48 1.10 -4.94 2.43
CA ALA A 48 0.86 -3.73 1.64
C ALA A 48 -0.62 -3.31 1.68
N SER A 49 -1.55 -4.27 1.61
CA SER A 49 -2.99 -4.00 1.70
C SER A 49 -3.37 -3.41 3.06
N PHE A 50 -2.85 -3.97 4.15
CA PHE A 50 -3.09 -3.45 5.50
C PHE A 50 -2.57 -2.00 5.65
N VAL A 51 -1.36 -1.72 5.14
CA VAL A 51 -0.79 -0.37 5.21
C VAL A 51 -1.54 0.61 4.30
N ALA A 52 -1.97 0.18 3.11
CA ALA A 52 -2.79 1.00 2.21
C ALA A 52 -4.14 1.37 2.86
N LEU A 53 -4.80 0.43 3.55
CA LEU A 53 -6.01 0.73 4.31
C LEU A 53 -5.75 1.75 5.43
N LYS A 54 -4.61 1.64 6.13
CA LYS A 54 -4.19 2.63 7.12
C LYS A 54 -3.96 4.01 6.49
N ALA A 55 -3.40 4.08 5.29
CA ALA A 55 -3.23 5.33 4.53
C ALA A 55 -4.60 5.98 4.23
N VAL A 56 -5.55 5.18 3.73
CA VAL A 56 -6.92 5.66 3.42
C VAL A 56 -7.61 6.16 4.68
N PHE A 57 -7.57 5.41 5.79
CA PHE A 57 -8.14 5.88 7.04
C PHE A 57 -7.43 7.10 7.63
N GLY A 58 -6.18 7.35 7.25
CA GLY A 58 -5.45 8.58 7.57
C GLY A 58 -5.99 9.81 6.84
N ILE A 59 -6.42 9.65 5.59
CA ILE A 59 -7.05 10.72 4.77
C ILE A 59 -8.45 11.05 5.29
N LEU A 60 -9.19 10.04 5.75
CA LEU A 60 -10.59 10.18 6.19
C LEU A 60 -10.73 10.74 7.61
N LYS A 61 -9.62 10.90 8.35
CA LYS A 61 -9.60 11.54 9.67
C LYS A 61 -9.46 13.04 9.53
#